data_AF-A0A9P4DN52-F1
#
_entry.id   AF-A0A9P4DN52-F1
#
_cell.length_a   1.000
_cell.length_b   1.000
_cell.length_c   1.000
_cell.angle_alpha   90.00
_cell.angle_beta   90.00
_cell.angle_gamma   90.00
#
_symmetry.space_group_name_H-M   'P 1'
#
loop_
_entity.id
_entity.type
_entity.pdbx_description
1 polymer ?
#
loop_
_entity_poly.entity_id
_entity_poly.type
_entity_poly.pdbx_seq_one_letter_code
_entity_poly.pdbx_strand_id
1 'polypeptide(L)'
;MKSIYKILLLFACSCGVSCGGDDEPAMTALAVQGIRAEAFPGAIRLTWNPVENSDFLYTEVSYYDFGTQTTVSKQCSRYTGTLYIDGLLNRYGKYRFTFTAYDVNGTPGQPVYIERQCEKAESYYVVVAENPIPLAADQLATNAQEPSEGPLELLVDGNPDTFFQSFWDEWTYPELKPAGYHYLTFDLRKEVSAFKFQYWNRKKANGSLPKTVNIYGSPDGETWALLAQLDNLPGDLGSSYTSELFLPEEPISHVKYEVVKGTDVYQPYFSLAEIEFYEVVRELVDPEAE
;
A
#
# COMPACT_ATOMS: atom_id res chain seq x y z
N MET A 1 7.43 -27.37 -38.67
CA MET A 1 7.21 -28.83 -38.61
C MET A 1 7.53 -29.35 -37.22
N LYS A 2 6.49 -29.64 -36.44
CA LYS A 2 6.39 -30.76 -35.47
C LYS A 2 5.01 -30.62 -34.81
N SER A 3 4.07 -31.36 -35.37
CA SER A 3 2.69 -31.48 -34.93
C SER A 3 2.65 -32.32 -33.66
N ILE A 4 1.97 -31.83 -32.61
CA ILE A 4 1.63 -32.61 -31.43
C ILE A 4 0.12 -32.81 -31.46
N TYR A 5 -0.27 -34.01 -31.86
CA TYR A 5 -1.63 -34.53 -31.79
C TYR A 5 -2.04 -34.68 -30.32
N LYS A 6 -3.10 -33.99 -29.90
CA LYS A 6 -3.81 -34.34 -28.66
C LYS A 6 -5.00 -35.23 -29.00
N ILE A 7 -4.97 -36.39 -28.40
CA ILE A 7 -5.87 -37.52 -28.55
C ILE A 7 -7.31 -37.11 -28.18
N LEU A 8 -8.20 -37.32 -29.14
CA LEU A 8 -9.64 -37.23 -29.00
C LEU A 8 -10.13 -38.53 -28.33
N LEU A 9 -10.59 -38.44 -27.08
CA LEU A 9 -11.25 -39.57 -26.41
C LEU A 9 -12.72 -39.58 -26.81
N LEU A 10 -13.06 -40.42 -27.79
CA LEU A 10 -14.44 -40.83 -28.06
C LEU A 10 -14.91 -41.76 -26.94
N PHE A 11 -15.85 -41.31 -26.12
CA PHE A 11 -16.70 -42.18 -25.32
C PHE A 11 -18.03 -42.34 -26.05
N ALA A 12 -18.12 -43.39 -26.87
CA ALA A 12 -19.39 -43.89 -27.37
C ALA A 12 -19.91 -44.92 -26.36
N CYS A 13 -20.97 -44.57 -25.62
CA CYS A 13 -21.74 -45.57 -24.88
C CYS A 13 -23.23 -45.19 -24.87
N SER A 14 -23.97 -45.98 -25.66
CA SER A 14 -25.37 -46.39 -25.48
C SER A 14 -26.43 -45.35 -25.13
N CYS A 15 -27.34 -45.14 -26.08
CA CYS A 15 -28.66 -44.57 -25.91
C CYS A 15 -29.43 -45.28 -24.77
N GLY A 16 -29.61 -44.59 -23.66
CA GLY A 16 -30.74 -44.77 -22.77
C GLY A 16 -31.59 -43.52 -22.88
N VAL A 17 -32.74 -43.62 -23.55
CA VAL A 17 -33.78 -42.58 -23.48
C VAL A 17 -34.34 -42.64 -22.06
N SER A 18 -33.88 -41.73 -21.21
CA SER A 18 -34.58 -41.37 -19.98
C SER A 18 -34.91 -39.89 -20.09
N CYS A 19 -36.16 -39.61 -20.47
CA CYS A 19 -36.77 -38.29 -20.29
C CYS A 19 -36.84 -38.02 -18.78
N GLY A 20 -35.78 -37.46 -18.21
CA GLY A 20 -35.86 -36.76 -16.93
C GLY A 20 -36.28 -35.34 -17.26
N GLY A 21 -37.49 -34.95 -16.83
CA GLY A 21 -37.85 -33.54 -16.80
C GLY A 21 -36.88 -32.85 -15.85
N ASP A 22 -36.10 -31.93 -16.37
CA ASP A 22 -35.45 -30.92 -15.55
C ASP A 22 -36.59 -30.08 -14.95
N ASP A 23 -36.92 -30.34 -13.68
CA ASP A 23 -37.78 -29.47 -12.89
C ASP A 23 -37.05 -28.14 -12.72
N GLU A 24 -37.22 -27.24 -13.69
CA GLU A 24 -36.91 -25.83 -13.51
C GLU A 24 -37.58 -25.38 -12.21
N PRO A 25 -36.83 -24.80 -11.25
CA PRO A 25 -37.37 -24.43 -9.96
C PRO A 25 -38.59 -23.54 -10.16
N ALA A 26 -39.73 -23.95 -9.61
CA ALA A 26 -40.98 -23.24 -9.77
C ALA A 26 -40.82 -21.82 -9.18
N MET A 27 -40.86 -20.81 -10.05
CA MET A 27 -40.62 -19.43 -9.65
C MET A 27 -41.80 -18.88 -8.84
N THR A 28 -41.51 -18.15 -7.76
CA THR A 28 -42.54 -17.38 -7.05
C THR A 28 -42.89 -16.09 -7.81
N ALA A 29 -44.02 -15.46 -7.45
CA ALA A 29 -44.39 -14.14 -7.98
C ALA A 29 -43.59 -12.98 -7.35
N LEU A 30 -42.63 -13.27 -6.46
CA LEU A 30 -41.78 -12.28 -5.80
C LEU A 30 -40.82 -11.65 -6.80
N ALA A 31 -40.66 -10.33 -6.77
CA ALA A 31 -39.70 -9.62 -7.62
C ALA A 31 -39.15 -8.39 -6.91
N VAL A 32 -37.88 -8.08 -7.14
CA VAL A 32 -37.24 -6.85 -6.65
C VAL A 32 -37.73 -5.67 -7.48
N GLN A 33 -37.96 -4.52 -6.85
CA GLN A 33 -38.47 -3.32 -7.52
C GLN A 33 -37.61 -2.08 -7.22
N GLY A 34 -37.76 -1.05 -8.06
CA GLY A 34 -37.05 0.22 -7.89
C GLY A 34 -35.53 0.08 -7.98
N ILE A 35 -35.03 -0.87 -8.78
CA ILE A 35 -33.60 -1.07 -8.98
C ILE A 35 -32.98 0.17 -9.65
N ARG A 36 -31.83 0.60 -9.14
CA ARG A 36 -31.05 1.75 -9.62
C ARG A 36 -29.58 1.38 -9.59
N ALA A 37 -28.82 1.90 -10.55
CA ALA A 37 -27.39 1.70 -10.65
C ALA A 37 -26.69 3.04 -10.92
N GLU A 38 -25.77 3.39 -10.03
CA GLU A 38 -24.97 4.62 -10.08
C GLU A 38 -23.51 4.24 -10.33
N ALA A 39 -22.87 4.96 -11.25
CA ALA A 39 -21.50 4.68 -11.67
C ALA A 39 -20.52 5.53 -10.85
N PHE A 40 -19.38 4.93 -10.52
CA PHE A 40 -18.23 5.54 -9.87
C PHE A 40 -16.95 5.07 -10.57
N PRO A 41 -15.78 5.71 -10.35
CA PRO A 41 -14.50 5.24 -10.88
C PRO A 41 -14.24 3.79 -10.45
N GLY A 42 -14.20 2.88 -11.42
CA GLY A 42 -13.98 1.46 -11.20
C GLY A 42 -15.04 0.74 -10.35
N ALA A 43 -16.23 1.34 -10.18
CA ALA A 43 -17.24 0.80 -9.27
C ALA A 43 -18.68 1.16 -9.68
N ILE A 44 -19.63 0.38 -9.17
CA ILE A 44 -21.08 0.63 -9.34
C ILE A 44 -21.77 0.44 -7.99
N ARG A 45 -22.60 1.42 -7.61
CA ARG A 45 -23.52 1.31 -6.48
C ARG A 45 -24.91 0.90 -6.98
N LEU A 46 -25.39 -0.22 -6.50
CA LEU A 46 -26.73 -0.74 -6.76
C LEU A 46 -27.64 -0.42 -5.58
N THR A 47 -28.85 0.05 -5.85
CA THR A 47 -29.88 0.25 -4.82
C THR A 47 -31.23 -0.26 -5.30
N TRP A 48 -32.07 -0.72 -4.38
CA TRP A 48 -33.42 -1.20 -4.68
C TRP A 48 -34.38 -0.88 -3.53
N ASN A 49 -35.68 -0.89 -3.82
CA ASN A 49 -36.69 -0.68 -2.79
C ASN A 49 -36.76 -1.90 -1.87
N PRO A 50 -37.09 -1.73 -0.57
CA PRO A 50 -37.40 -2.86 0.31
C PRO A 50 -38.47 -3.77 -0.29
N VAL A 51 -38.26 -5.09 -0.19
CA VAL A 51 -39.25 -6.07 -0.66
C VAL A 51 -40.25 -6.33 0.46
N GLU A 52 -41.43 -5.74 0.34
CA GLU A 52 -42.51 -5.80 1.34
C GLU A 52 -43.36 -7.08 1.18
N ASN A 53 -42.74 -8.24 1.43
CA ASN A 53 -43.43 -9.53 1.46
C ASN A 53 -43.02 -10.31 2.72
N SER A 54 -43.97 -10.97 3.38
CA SER A 54 -43.71 -11.77 4.60
C SER A 54 -42.78 -12.95 4.33
N ASP A 55 -42.88 -13.52 3.13
CA ASP A 55 -42.20 -14.74 2.72
C ASP A 55 -40.81 -14.42 2.14
N PHE A 56 -40.45 -13.15 1.96
CA PHE A 56 -39.14 -12.75 1.47
C PHE A 56 -38.02 -12.98 2.50
N LEU A 57 -36.94 -13.64 2.07
CA LEU A 57 -35.78 -13.96 2.90
C LEU A 57 -34.56 -13.08 2.56
N TYR A 58 -34.13 -13.05 1.29
CA TYR A 58 -32.98 -12.27 0.82
C TYR A 58 -33.06 -12.00 -0.68
N THR A 59 -32.30 -11.01 -1.14
CA THR A 59 -32.06 -10.75 -2.57
C THR A 59 -30.68 -11.27 -2.94
N GLU A 60 -30.57 -12.10 -3.95
CA GLU A 60 -29.29 -12.36 -4.61
C GLU A 60 -29.07 -11.35 -5.73
N VAL A 61 -27.88 -10.75 -5.77
CA VAL A 61 -27.40 -9.95 -6.89
C VAL A 61 -26.27 -10.70 -7.56
N SER A 62 -26.42 -11.04 -8.84
CA SER A 62 -25.41 -11.71 -9.63
C SER A 62 -24.98 -10.91 -10.85
N TYR A 63 -23.71 -11.01 -11.22
CA TYR A 63 -23.15 -10.38 -12.42
C TYR A 63 -21.96 -11.17 -12.94
N TYR A 64 -21.67 -11.03 -14.23
CA TYR A 64 -20.46 -11.57 -14.82
C TYR A 64 -19.31 -10.58 -14.64
N ASP A 65 -18.25 -10.99 -13.97
CA ASP A 65 -17.02 -10.24 -13.85
C ASP A 65 -16.08 -10.60 -15.01
N PHE A 66 -15.87 -9.65 -15.91
CA PHE A 66 -15.00 -9.79 -17.07
C PHE A 66 -13.51 -9.90 -16.69
N GLY A 67 -13.09 -9.37 -15.54
CA GLY A 67 -11.70 -9.42 -15.08
C GLY A 67 -11.31 -10.82 -14.63
N THR A 68 -12.14 -11.44 -13.80
CA THR A 68 -11.93 -12.83 -13.34
C THR A 68 -12.53 -13.89 -14.28
N GLN A 69 -13.35 -13.47 -15.24
CA GLN A 69 -14.12 -14.33 -16.15
C GLN A 69 -15.08 -15.28 -15.41
N THR A 70 -15.64 -14.83 -14.29
CA THR A 70 -16.56 -15.64 -13.46
C THR A 70 -17.85 -14.90 -13.12
N THR A 71 -18.91 -15.65 -12.87
CA THR A 71 -20.14 -15.07 -12.31
C THR A 71 -19.97 -14.93 -10.80
N VAL A 72 -20.16 -13.71 -10.31
CA VAL A 72 -20.16 -13.38 -8.89
C VAL A 72 -21.61 -13.28 -8.43
N SER A 73 -21.96 -13.97 -7.34
CA SER A 73 -23.25 -13.83 -6.65
C SER A 73 -23.04 -13.28 -5.24
N LYS A 74 -23.87 -12.31 -4.85
CA LYS A 74 -23.88 -11.71 -3.51
C LYS A 74 -25.28 -11.79 -2.94
N GLN A 75 -25.42 -12.41 -1.77
CA GLN A 75 -26.68 -12.45 -1.03
C GLN A 75 -26.78 -11.23 -0.13
N CYS A 76 -27.85 -10.47 -0.31
CA CYS A 76 -28.19 -9.29 0.46
C CYS A 76 -29.40 -9.60 1.32
N SER A 77 -29.24 -9.53 2.64
CA SER A 77 -30.32 -9.80 3.60
C SER A 77 -31.55 -8.92 3.34
N ARG A 78 -32.71 -9.30 3.90
CA ARG A 78 -33.93 -8.49 3.79
C ARG A 78 -33.84 -7.04 4.27
N TYR A 79 -32.81 -6.70 5.06
CA TYR A 79 -32.56 -5.35 5.57
C TYR A 79 -31.55 -4.56 4.72
N THR A 80 -31.03 -5.17 3.66
CA THR A 80 -30.05 -4.57 2.76
C THR A 80 -30.76 -4.10 1.50
N GLY A 81 -30.66 -2.79 1.22
CA GLY A 81 -31.20 -2.16 0.00
C GLY A 81 -30.12 -1.51 -0.87
N THR A 82 -28.85 -1.75 -0.57
CA THR A 82 -27.70 -1.20 -1.26
C THR A 82 -26.57 -2.21 -1.36
N LEU A 83 -25.87 -2.23 -2.48
CA LEU A 83 -24.67 -3.04 -2.71
C LEU A 83 -23.66 -2.19 -3.50
N TYR A 84 -22.45 -2.05 -2.95
CA TYR A 84 -21.34 -1.40 -3.64
C TYR A 84 -20.42 -2.48 -4.23
N ILE A 85 -20.13 -2.38 -5.52
CA ILE A 85 -19.28 -3.32 -6.25
C ILE A 85 -18.13 -2.51 -6.84
N ASP A 86 -16.91 -2.79 -6.37
CA ASP A 86 -15.66 -2.21 -6.83
C ASP A 86 -14.85 -3.21 -7.68
N GLY A 87 -13.69 -2.77 -8.16
CA GLY A 87 -12.82 -3.59 -9.01
C GLY A 87 -13.36 -3.82 -10.42
N LEU A 88 -14.38 -3.06 -10.84
CA LEU A 88 -14.92 -3.10 -12.19
C LEU A 88 -14.08 -2.21 -13.11
N LEU A 89 -14.01 -2.52 -14.41
CA LEU A 89 -13.27 -1.71 -15.38
C LEU A 89 -14.21 -1.19 -16.47
N ASN A 90 -14.10 0.09 -16.78
CA ASN A 90 -14.93 0.76 -17.78
C ASN A 90 -14.70 0.18 -19.17
N ARG A 91 -13.46 -0.23 -19.50
CA ARG A 91 -13.07 -0.83 -20.79
C ARG A 91 -13.88 -2.08 -21.16
N TYR A 92 -14.43 -2.80 -20.17
CA TYR A 92 -15.28 -3.96 -20.42
C TYR A 92 -16.72 -3.61 -20.82
N GLY A 93 -17.08 -2.33 -20.80
CA GLY A 93 -18.42 -1.88 -21.19
C GLY A 93 -19.45 -2.06 -20.09
N LYS A 94 -20.67 -2.41 -20.47
CA LYS A 94 -21.79 -2.53 -19.52
C LYS A 94 -21.74 -3.87 -18.80
N TYR A 95 -21.85 -3.81 -17.48
CA TYR A 95 -22.15 -4.95 -16.63
C TYR A 95 -23.66 -5.11 -16.52
N ARG A 96 -24.12 -6.37 -16.53
CA ARG A 96 -25.51 -6.72 -16.23
C ARG A 96 -25.58 -7.28 -14.82
N PHE A 97 -26.39 -6.64 -13.97
CA PHE A 97 -26.68 -7.09 -12.61
C PHE A 97 -28.08 -7.67 -12.57
N THR A 98 -28.19 -8.94 -12.20
CA THR A 98 -29.45 -9.68 -12.06
C THR A 98 -29.81 -9.76 -10.59
N PHE A 99 -31.02 -9.37 -10.24
CA PHE A 99 -31.58 -9.41 -8.91
C PHE A 99 -32.64 -10.51 -8.86
N THR A 100 -32.45 -11.47 -7.95
CA THR A 100 -33.39 -12.57 -7.71
C THR A 100 -33.79 -12.53 -6.24
N ALA A 101 -35.07 -12.32 -5.94
CA ALA A 101 -35.57 -12.40 -4.57
C ALA A 101 -35.85 -13.86 -4.22
N TYR A 102 -35.40 -14.32 -3.06
CA TYR A 102 -35.65 -15.67 -2.56
C TYR A 102 -36.63 -15.64 -1.40
N ASP A 103 -37.55 -16.60 -1.40
CA ASP A 103 -38.48 -16.78 -0.28
C ASP A 103 -37.84 -17.57 0.89
N VAL A 104 -38.58 -17.70 2.00
CA VAL A 104 -38.16 -18.44 3.21
C VAL A 104 -37.91 -19.93 2.96
N ASN A 105 -38.42 -20.50 1.87
CA ASN A 105 -38.18 -21.89 1.46
C ASN A 105 -36.99 -22.02 0.49
N GLY A 106 -36.34 -20.90 0.13
CA GLY A 106 -35.27 -20.88 -0.87
C GLY A 106 -35.75 -20.93 -2.31
N THR A 107 -37.05 -20.68 -2.55
CA THR A 107 -37.62 -20.65 -3.90
C THR A 107 -37.31 -19.30 -4.56
N PRO A 108 -36.70 -19.27 -5.76
CA PRO A 108 -36.43 -18.03 -6.45
C PRO A 108 -37.72 -17.36 -6.95
N GLY A 109 -37.76 -16.03 -6.89
CA GLY A 109 -38.76 -15.16 -7.53
C GLY A 109 -38.26 -14.61 -8.86
N GLN A 110 -39.14 -13.98 -9.63
CA GLN A 110 -38.85 -13.49 -10.98
C GLN A 110 -37.60 -12.59 -11.02
N PRO A 111 -36.55 -12.96 -11.78
CA PRO A 111 -35.34 -12.16 -11.89
C PRO A 111 -35.62 -10.86 -12.64
N VAL A 112 -35.03 -9.77 -12.16
CA VAL A 112 -35.01 -8.48 -12.84
C VAL A 112 -33.55 -8.05 -13.02
N TYR A 113 -33.24 -7.30 -14.07
CA TYR A 113 -31.86 -6.87 -14.31
C TYR A 113 -31.76 -5.39 -14.63
N ILE A 114 -30.59 -4.83 -14.34
CA ILE A 114 -30.18 -3.50 -14.78
C ILE A 114 -28.78 -3.59 -15.38
N GLU A 115 -28.54 -2.80 -16.41
CA GLU A 115 -27.22 -2.69 -17.03
C GLU A 115 -26.61 -1.33 -16.71
N ARG A 116 -25.33 -1.34 -16.35
CA ARG A 116 -24.60 -0.11 -16.06
C ARG A 116 -23.11 -0.31 -16.37
N GLN A 117 -22.49 0.72 -16.90
CA GLN A 117 -21.04 0.83 -17.06
C GLN A 117 -20.51 1.73 -15.94
N CYS A 118 -19.43 1.33 -15.27
CA CYS A 118 -18.75 2.16 -14.27
C CYS A 118 -18.08 3.36 -14.96
N GLU A 119 -17.60 4.33 -14.19
CA GLU A 119 -16.67 5.32 -14.72
C GLU A 119 -15.27 4.70 -14.83
N LYS A 120 -14.37 5.32 -15.59
CA LYS A 120 -12.99 4.86 -15.72
C LYS A 120 -12.34 4.75 -14.35
N ALA A 121 -11.76 3.59 -14.06
CA ALA A 121 -10.96 3.40 -12.87
C ALA A 121 -9.75 4.36 -12.88
N GLU A 122 -9.43 4.91 -11.71
CA GLU A 122 -8.26 5.79 -11.57
C GLU A 122 -6.97 4.97 -11.71
N SER A 123 -5.96 5.57 -12.36
CA SER A 123 -4.62 4.99 -12.40
C SER A 123 -3.98 5.03 -11.01
N TYR A 124 -3.18 4.03 -10.69
CA TYR A 124 -2.51 3.93 -9.39
C TYR A 124 -1.05 3.52 -9.55
N TYR A 125 -0.21 3.88 -8.58
CA TYR A 125 1.19 3.46 -8.57
C TYR A 125 1.35 2.13 -7.85
N VAL A 126 2.15 1.23 -8.43
CA VAL A 126 2.65 0.04 -7.75
C VAL A 126 4.15 0.15 -7.54
N VAL A 127 4.64 -0.33 -6.40
CA VAL A 127 6.08 -0.47 -6.17
C VAL A 127 6.56 -1.72 -6.92
N VAL A 128 7.51 -1.53 -7.82
CA VAL A 128 8.07 -2.63 -8.64
C VAL A 128 9.49 -3.01 -8.23
N ALA A 129 10.22 -2.12 -7.56
CA ALA A 129 11.54 -2.41 -6.99
C ALA A 129 11.89 -1.45 -5.84
N GLU A 130 12.72 -1.94 -4.92
CA GLU A 130 13.40 -1.14 -3.90
C GLU A 130 14.91 -1.39 -4.05
N ASN A 131 15.63 -0.42 -4.61
CA ASN A 131 17.04 -0.56 -4.96
C ASN A 131 17.90 0.15 -3.91
N PRO A 132 18.86 -0.54 -3.25
CA PRO A 132 19.81 0.13 -2.36
C PRO A 132 20.56 1.24 -3.09
N ILE A 133 20.77 2.36 -2.39
CA ILE A 133 21.64 3.47 -2.81
C ILE A 133 22.93 3.35 -1.99
N PRO A 134 24.02 2.85 -2.58
CA PRO A 134 25.29 2.74 -1.86
C PRO A 134 25.79 4.11 -1.43
N LEU A 135 26.10 4.25 -0.14
CA LEU A 135 26.72 5.44 0.42
C LEU A 135 28.19 5.16 0.76
N ALA A 136 29.00 6.20 0.68
CA ALA A 136 30.38 6.22 1.15
C ALA A 136 30.58 7.39 2.12
N ALA A 137 31.64 7.34 2.93
CA ALA A 137 31.90 8.33 3.97
C ALA A 137 31.98 9.78 3.46
N ASP A 138 32.43 9.99 2.23
CA ASP A 138 32.53 11.32 1.60
C ASP A 138 31.18 11.91 1.13
N GLN A 139 30.10 11.13 1.22
CA GLN A 139 28.73 11.55 0.97
C GLN A 139 28.00 11.99 2.25
N LEU A 140 28.66 11.85 3.39
CA LEU A 140 28.08 12.11 4.71
C LEU A 140 28.59 13.45 5.24
N ALA A 141 27.73 14.21 5.91
CA ALA A 141 28.16 15.31 6.75
C ALA A 141 27.29 15.42 8.01
N THR A 142 27.83 16.11 9.03
CA THR A 142 27.14 16.38 10.30
C THR A 142 27.54 17.77 10.80
N ASN A 143 26.63 18.45 11.51
CA ASN A 143 26.97 19.67 12.25
C ASN A 143 27.56 19.40 13.64
N ALA A 144 27.62 18.13 14.04
CA ALA A 144 27.83 17.73 15.43
C ALA A 144 28.77 16.53 15.53
N GLN A 145 29.92 16.55 14.86
CA GLN A 145 30.89 15.46 15.00
C GLN A 145 31.49 15.46 16.41
N GLU A 146 31.42 14.33 17.12
CA GLU A 146 32.15 14.12 18.37
C GLU A 146 33.66 13.92 18.07
N PRO A 147 34.58 14.68 18.69
CA PRO A 147 36.02 14.56 18.43
C PRO A 147 36.66 13.28 18.98
N SER A 148 36.08 12.70 20.04
CA SER A 148 36.73 11.63 20.81
C SER A 148 36.30 10.21 20.41
N GLU A 149 35.12 10.04 19.82
CA GLU A 149 34.58 8.73 19.45
C GLU A 149 33.54 8.84 18.33
N GLY A 150 33.19 7.69 17.76
CA GLY A 150 32.09 7.55 16.80
C GLY A 150 32.20 8.45 15.57
N PRO A 151 33.26 8.28 14.75
CA PRO A 151 33.41 9.05 13.52
C PRO A 151 32.31 8.71 12.49
N LEU A 152 32.05 9.67 11.59
CA LEU A 152 30.91 9.65 10.68
C LEU A 152 30.90 8.45 9.72
N GLU A 153 32.06 7.99 9.28
CA GLU A 153 32.20 6.85 8.36
C GLU A 153 31.62 5.53 8.91
N LEU A 154 31.45 5.41 10.23
CA LEU A 154 30.88 4.21 10.85
C LEU A 154 29.39 4.06 10.59
N LEU A 155 28.71 5.08 10.05
CA LEU A 155 27.30 4.97 9.64
C LEU A 155 27.06 4.11 8.41
N VAL A 156 28.11 3.77 7.67
CA VAL A 156 28.05 3.09 6.37
C VAL A 156 29.17 2.06 6.22
N ASP A 157 29.72 1.56 7.33
CA ASP A 157 30.85 0.62 7.33
C ASP A 157 30.39 -0.85 7.21
N GLY A 158 29.09 -1.10 7.29
CA GLY A 158 28.46 -2.41 7.19
C GLY A 158 28.58 -3.22 8.48
N ASN A 159 28.90 -2.59 9.61
CA ASN A 159 29.11 -3.22 10.90
C ASN A 159 28.19 -2.63 12.00
N PRO A 160 27.09 -3.31 12.36
CA PRO A 160 26.16 -2.80 13.37
C PRO A 160 26.70 -2.82 14.81
N ASP A 161 27.97 -3.21 15.02
CA ASP A 161 28.66 -3.14 16.32
C ASP A 161 29.51 -1.85 16.49
N THR A 162 29.77 -1.12 15.40
CA THR A 162 30.32 0.24 15.42
C THR A 162 29.18 1.27 15.49
N PHE A 163 29.51 2.55 15.66
CA PHE A 163 28.51 3.62 15.74
C PHE A 163 29.11 4.99 15.46
N PHE A 164 28.30 5.85 14.85
CA PHE A 164 28.49 7.30 14.93
C PHE A 164 27.96 7.85 16.25
N GLN A 165 28.66 8.85 16.78
CA GLN A 165 28.27 9.60 17.96
C GLN A 165 28.25 11.09 17.62
N SER A 166 27.10 11.73 17.81
CA SER A 166 27.05 13.18 17.74
C SER A 166 27.65 13.80 19.01
N PHE A 167 28.16 15.01 18.88
CA PHE A 167 28.81 15.82 19.90
C PHE A 167 28.11 15.77 21.26
N TRP A 168 28.81 15.40 22.32
CA TRP A 168 28.29 15.43 23.69
C TRP A 168 29.24 16.12 24.67
N ASP A 169 30.51 16.27 24.31
CA ASP A 169 31.55 16.74 25.23
C ASP A 169 31.68 18.29 25.25
N GLU A 170 30.64 18.95 25.76
CA GLU A 170 30.61 20.41 25.94
C GLU A 170 31.66 20.90 26.97
N TRP A 171 32.16 20.02 27.83
CA TRP A 171 33.09 20.39 28.88
C TRP A 171 34.54 20.45 28.37
N THR A 172 34.94 19.46 27.59
CA THR A 172 36.29 19.39 27.01
C THR A 172 36.42 20.26 25.76
N TYR A 173 35.36 20.36 24.95
CA TYR A 173 35.35 21.08 23.66
C TYR A 173 34.20 22.09 23.54
N PRO A 174 34.06 23.05 24.46
CA PRO A 174 32.93 23.99 24.47
C PRO A 174 32.77 24.79 23.17
N GLU A 175 33.86 25.04 22.44
CA GLU A 175 33.88 25.75 21.17
C GLU A 175 33.31 24.95 19.99
N LEU A 176 33.19 23.62 20.11
CA LEU A 176 32.65 22.74 19.09
C LEU A 176 31.15 22.48 19.27
N LYS A 177 30.54 23.07 20.31
CA LYS A 177 29.11 22.90 20.60
C LYS A 177 28.24 23.34 19.42
N PRO A 178 27.45 22.44 18.83
CA PRO A 178 26.55 22.78 17.74
C PRO A 178 25.46 23.77 18.17
N ALA A 179 25.05 24.64 17.25
CA ALA A 179 23.86 25.45 17.43
C ALA A 179 22.62 24.67 16.96
N GLY A 180 21.63 24.53 17.84
CA GLY A 180 20.37 23.88 17.53
C GLY A 180 20.43 22.35 17.58
N TYR A 181 19.56 21.68 16.83
CA TYR A 181 19.49 20.24 16.76
C TYR A 181 20.69 19.65 16.00
N HIS A 182 21.08 18.43 16.38
CA HIS A 182 22.12 17.70 15.68
C HIS A 182 21.51 16.99 14.47
N TYR A 183 22.22 17.00 13.35
CA TYR A 183 21.74 16.37 12.14
C TYR A 183 22.86 15.68 11.35
N LEU A 184 22.42 14.81 10.44
CA LEU A 184 23.19 14.19 9.39
C LEU A 184 22.66 14.64 8.05
N THR A 185 23.53 14.83 7.08
CA THR A 185 23.17 15.04 5.67
C THR A 185 23.82 13.98 4.81
N PHE A 186 23.10 13.53 3.79
CA PHE A 186 23.49 12.46 2.88
C PHE A 186 23.35 12.97 1.44
N ASP A 187 24.45 13.00 0.70
CA ASP A 187 24.45 13.16 -0.76
C ASP A 187 24.20 11.79 -1.40
N LEU A 188 23.04 11.59 -2.01
CA LEU A 188 22.68 10.31 -2.63
C LEU A 188 23.39 10.08 -3.96
N ARG A 189 24.05 11.11 -4.53
CA ARG A 189 24.67 11.12 -5.87
C ARG A 189 23.74 10.71 -7.00
N LYS A 190 22.44 10.73 -6.72
CA LYS A 190 21.36 10.28 -7.60
C LYS A 190 20.09 11.03 -7.24
N GLU A 191 19.39 11.51 -8.26
CA GLU A 191 18.06 12.08 -8.09
C GLU A 191 17.04 10.95 -7.88
N VAL A 192 16.18 11.11 -6.87
CA VAL A 192 15.10 10.18 -6.54
C VAL A 192 13.79 10.94 -6.33
N SER A 193 12.71 10.40 -6.87
CA SER A 193 11.34 10.90 -6.67
C SER A 193 10.55 10.09 -5.65
N ALA A 194 11.12 8.99 -5.18
CA ALA A 194 10.54 8.12 -4.17
C ALA A 194 11.68 7.34 -3.48
N PHE A 195 11.69 7.34 -2.16
CA PHE A 195 12.75 6.67 -1.40
C PHE A 195 12.29 6.18 -0.04
N LYS A 196 13.10 5.30 0.56
CA LYS A 196 13.03 4.86 1.95
C LYS A 196 14.41 4.93 2.57
N PHE A 197 14.45 4.88 3.90
CA PHE A 197 15.69 4.61 4.62
C PHE A 197 15.48 3.56 5.70
N GLN A 198 16.56 2.92 6.11
CA GLN A 198 16.61 2.06 7.28
C GLN A 198 17.79 2.48 8.14
N TYR A 199 17.63 2.49 9.46
CA TYR A 199 18.75 2.70 10.38
C TYR A 199 18.76 1.67 11.49
N TRP A 200 19.92 1.54 12.12
CA TRP A 200 20.14 0.75 13.32
C TRP A 200 20.64 1.64 14.44
N ASN A 201 20.09 1.44 15.63
CA ASN A 201 20.55 2.10 16.84
C ASN A 201 21.85 1.44 17.33
N ARG A 202 22.69 2.25 17.98
CA ARG A 202 23.89 1.79 18.69
C ARG A 202 23.53 0.64 19.67
N LYS A 203 24.34 -0.43 19.69
CA LYS A 203 24.17 -1.57 20.61
C LYS A 203 24.78 -1.36 22.00
N LYS A 204 25.70 -0.41 22.13
CA LYS A 204 26.41 -0.11 23.38
C LYS A 204 25.62 0.88 24.23
N ALA A 205 25.52 0.61 25.54
CA ALA A 205 24.89 1.50 26.51
C ALA A 205 25.57 2.89 26.59
N ASN A 206 24.93 3.83 27.28
CA ASN A 206 25.39 5.21 27.52
C ASN A 206 25.46 6.09 26.26
N GLY A 207 24.44 6.00 25.40
CA GLY A 207 24.21 6.92 24.30
C GLY A 207 22.72 7.26 24.22
N SER A 208 22.39 8.38 23.61
CA SER A 208 21.01 8.76 23.31
C SER A 208 20.64 8.24 21.93
N LEU A 209 19.43 7.73 21.77
CA LEU A 209 18.92 7.15 20.52
C LEU A 209 17.78 8.02 19.99
N PRO A 210 17.65 8.23 18.66
CA PRO A 210 16.60 9.06 18.10
C PRO A 210 15.19 8.56 18.47
N LYS A 211 14.33 9.48 18.94
CA LYS A 211 12.91 9.24 19.28
C LYS A 211 11.96 10.05 18.41
N THR A 212 12.36 11.29 18.11
CA THR A 212 11.67 12.17 17.16
C THR A 212 12.71 12.78 16.23
N VAL A 213 12.46 12.69 14.92
CA VAL A 213 13.35 13.24 13.89
C VAL A 213 12.58 13.95 12.80
N ASN A 214 13.17 15.00 12.25
CA ASN A 214 12.72 15.63 11.02
C ASN A 214 13.53 15.07 9.85
N ILE A 215 12.84 14.67 8.80
CA ILE A 215 13.42 14.23 7.54
C ILE A 215 13.20 15.33 6.50
N TYR A 216 14.27 15.85 5.95
CA TYR A 216 14.22 16.83 4.87
C TYR A 216 14.79 16.26 3.58
N GLY A 217 14.24 16.71 2.46
CA GLY A 217 14.78 16.46 1.12
C GLY A 217 15.30 17.75 0.51
N SER A 218 16.30 17.63 -0.36
CA SER A 218 16.86 18.75 -1.10
C SER A 218 17.35 18.32 -2.48
N PRO A 219 17.12 19.11 -3.54
CA PRO A 219 17.68 18.86 -4.86
C PRO A 219 19.18 19.24 -4.98
N ASP A 220 19.70 20.08 -4.08
CA ASP A 220 21.01 20.71 -4.20
C ASP A 220 21.89 20.63 -2.94
N GLY A 221 21.34 20.19 -1.81
CA GLY A 221 22.00 20.16 -0.50
C GLY A 221 22.01 21.51 0.23
N GLU A 222 21.46 22.56 -0.38
CA GLU A 222 21.42 23.92 0.17
C GLU A 222 20.01 24.29 0.64
N THR A 223 18.99 24.02 -0.20
CA THR A 223 17.59 24.35 0.07
C THR A 223 16.85 23.09 0.54
N TRP A 224 16.35 23.12 1.77
CA TRP A 224 15.76 21.95 2.43
C TRP A 224 14.25 22.09 2.59
N ALA A 225 13.49 21.10 2.13
CA ALA A 225 12.05 20.98 2.35
C ALA A 225 11.77 19.87 3.37
N LEU A 226 10.94 20.15 4.38
CA LEU A 226 10.52 19.13 5.35
C LEU A 226 9.61 18.12 4.66
N LEU A 227 9.99 16.85 4.68
CA LEU A 227 9.21 15.75 4.11
C LEU A 227 8.31 15.09 5.15
N ALA A 228 8.84 14.84 6.35
CA ALA A 228 8.06 14.34 7.47
C ALA A 228 8.76 14.63 8.81
N GLN A 229 7.95 14.66 9.88
CA GLN A 229 8.42 14.42 11.23
C GLN A 229 8.03 13.00 11.62
N LEU A 230 9.00 12.21 12.08
CA LEU A 230 8.78 10.85 12.58
C LEU A 230 8.85 10.87 14.10
N ASP A 231 7.89 10.24 14.75
CA ASP A 231 7.74 10.18 16.20
C ASP A 231 7.68 8.74 16.71
N ASN A 232 7.95 8.56 18.00
CA ASN A 232 7.91 7.25 18.68
C ASN A 232 8.85 6.21 18.07
N LEU A 233 9.97 6.64 17.49
CA LEU A 233 10.97 5.75 16.92
C LEU A 233 11.54 4.74 17.94
N PRO A 234 12.00 3.55 17.53
CA PRO A 234 12.58 2.56 18.44
C PRO A 234 13.74 3.15 19.26
N GLY A 235 13.73 2.88 20.57
CA GLY A 235 14.70 3.44 21.53
C GLY A 235 15.47 2.38 22.31
N ASP A 236 15.45 1.13 21.86
CA ASP A 236 16.20 0.04 22.48
C ASP A 236 17.58 -0.10 21.82
N LEU A 237 18.59 -0.55 22.56
CA LEU A 237 19.93 -0.80 22.03
C LEU A 237 19.88 -1.83 20.89
N GLY A 238 20.51 -1.52 19.76
CA GLY A 238 20.53 -2.40 18.60
C GLY A 238 19.20 -2.57 17.87
N SER A 239 18.13 -1.86 18.29
CA SER A 239 16.88 -1.84 17.53
C SER A 239 17.09 -1.16 16.17
N SER A 240 16.18 -1.42 15.24
CA SER A 240 16.23 -0.82 13.90
C SER A 240 14.87 -0.27 13.53
N TYR A 241 14.86 0.62 12.54
CA TYR A 241 13.66 1.19 11.99
C TYR A 241 13.81 1.32 10.47
N THR A 242 12.78 0.88 9.75
CA THR A 242 12.63 1.11 8.31
C THR A 242 11.50 2.12 8.13
N SER A 243 11.75 3.15 7.32
CA SER A 243 10.76 4.18 7.07
C SER A 243 9.62 3.71 6.18
N GLU A 244 8.48 4.39 6.30
CA GLU A 244 7.48 4.40 5.23
C GLU A 244 8.05 5.07 3.96
N LEU A 245 7.30 4.96 2.86
CA LEU A 245 7.66 5.55 1.58
C LEU A 245 7.61 7.08 1.63
N PHE A 246 8.70 7.74 1.27
CA PHE A 246 8.74 9.18 1.03
C PHE A 246 8.46 9.50 -0.43
N LEU A 247 7.59 10.48 -0.67
CA LEU A 247 7.24 11.01 -1.99
C LEU A 247 7.42 12.53 -2.00
N PRO A 248 8.67 13.00 -2.19
CA PRO A 248 8.93 14.42 -2.40
C PRO A 248 8.08 15.00 -3.55
N GLU A 249 7.65 16.26 -3.43
CA GLU A 249 6.92 16.95 -4.50
C GLU A 249 7.78 17.12 -5.77
N GLU A 250 9.07 17.39 -5.57
CA GLU A 250 10.09 17.48 -6.61
C GLU A 250 11.21 16.46 -6.35
N PRO A 251 11.89 15.93 -7.38
CA PRO A 251 13.02 15.02 -7.20
C PRO A 251 14.11 15.63 -6.30
N ILE A 252 14.69 14.80 -5.42
CA ILE A 252 15.75 15.20 -4.50
C ILE A 252 17.02 14.39 -4.75
N SER A 253 18.16 14.94 -4.39
CA SER A 253 19.46 14.26 -4.43
C SER A 253 20.14 14.21 -3.05
N HIS A 254 19.60 14.92 -2.06
CA HIS A 254 20.13 14.99 -0.71
C HIS A 254 19.03 14.76 0.33
N VAL A 255 19.39 14.11 1.44
CA VAL A 255 18.52 13.91 2.60
C VAL A 255 19.18 14.48 3.85
N LYS A 256 18.39 15.11 4.73
CA LYS A 256 18.81 15.51 6.07
C LYS A 256 17.99 14.78 7.12
N TYR A 257 18.69 14.16 8.06
CA TYR A 257 18.15 13.49 9.23
C TYR A 257 18.47 14.33 10.46
N GLU A 258 17.50 15.08 10.97
CA GLU A 258 17.68 15.98 12.11
C GLU A 258 16.99 15.40 13.35
N VAL A 259 17.74 15.24 14.44
CA VAL A 259 17.22 14.65 15.68
C VAL A 259 16.68 15.74 16.59
N VAL A 260 15.35 15.79 16.71
CA VAL A 260 14.61 16.75 17.54
C VAL A 260 14.55 16.29 18.99
N LYS A 261 14.48 14.97 19.22
CA LYS A 261 14.41 14.37 20.55
C LYS A 261 15.05 12.99 20.55
N GLY A 262 15.90 12.73 21.54
CA GLY A 262 16.46 11.41 21.81
C GLY A 262 15.82 10.70 23.00
N THR A 263 16.39 9.56 23.40
CA THR A 263 16.05 8.84 24.63
C THR A 263 16.54 9.57 25.88
N ASP A 264 17.66 10.29 25.78
CA ASP A 264 18.02 11.32 26.76
C ASP A 264 17.26 12.61 26.40
N VAL A 265 16.30 12.98 27.23
CA VAL A 265 15.44 14.16 26.98
C VAL A 265 16.10 15.49 27.35
N TYR A 266 17.25 15.46 28.03
CA TYR A 266 17.96 16.65 28.48
C TYR A 266 19.15 17.01 27.60
N GLN A 267 19.51 16.13 26.67
CA GLN A 267 20.71 16.25 25.87
C GLN A 267 20.38 16.19 24.37
N PRO A 268 20.98 17.06 23.54
CA PRO A 268 20.69 17.11 22.11
C PRO A 268 21.42 16.02 21.29
N TYR A 269 22.35 15.29 21.92
CA TYR A 269 23.14 14.28 21.23
C TYR A 269 22.36 13.01 20.92
N PHE A 270 22.85 12.26 19.94
CA PHE A 270 22.37 10.95 19.56
C PHE A 270 23.49 10.08 19.01
N SER A 271 23.18 8.80 18.82
CA SER A 271 24.07 7.82 18.20
C SER A 271 23.29 6.87 17.29
N LEU A 272 23.92 6.44 16.21
CA LEU A 272 23.39 5.49 15.25
C LEU A 272 24.50 4.51 14.88
N ALA A 273 24.15 3.24 14.70
CA ALA A 273 25.08 2.22 14.24
C ALA A 273 25.27 2.32 12.73
N GLU A 274 24.17 2.30 11.98
CA GLU A 274 24.16 2.24 10.51
C GLU A 274 22.96 3.00 9.97
N ILE A 275 23.07 3.48 8.73
CA ILE A 275 21.93 4.00 7.96
C ILE A 275 22.07 3.71 6.47
N GLU A 276 20.98 3.25 5.86
CA GLU A 276 20.89 2.87 4.46
C GLU A 276 19.73 3.59 3.78
N PHE A 277 19.87 3.87 2.49
CA PHE A 277 18.85 4.48 1.66
C PHE A 277 18.50 3.58 0.48
N TYR A 278 17.24 3.67 0.06
CA TYR A 278 16.68 2.86 -1.02
C TYR A 278 15.88 3.75 -1.96
N GLU A 279 16.19 3.69 -3.25
CA GLU A 279 15.30 4.22 -4.29
C GLU A 279 14.11 3.28 -4.44
N VAL A 280 12.90 3.84 -4.40
CA VAL A 280 11.68 3.08 -4.62
C VAL A 280 11.17 3.34 -6.04
N VAL A 281 11.31 2.36 -6.92
CA VAL A 281 10.81 2.44 -8.29
C VAL A 281 9.33 2.09 -8.31
N ARG A 282 8.53 2.99 -8.89
CA ARG A 282 7.09 2.85 -9.00
C ARG A 282 6.66 2.91 -10.45
N GLU A 283 5.66 2.12 -10.80
CA GLU A 283 5.04 2.12 -12.12
C GLU A 283 3.61 2.63 -12.01
N LEU A 284 3.22 3.55 -12.90
CA LEU A 284 1.83 3.99 -13.02
C LEU A 284 1.06 2.93 -13.81
N VAL A 285 0.13 2.27 -13.15
CA VAL A 285 -0.78 1.31 -13.77
C VAL A 285 -2.06 2.03 -14.14
N ASP A 286 -2.36 2.06 -15.43
CA ASP A 286 -3.70 2.40 -15.92
C ASP A 286 -4.50 1.11 -16.14
N PRO A 287 -5.44 0.78 -15.25
CA PRO A 287 -6.24 -0.44 -15.38
C PRO A 287 -7.16 -0.40 -16.63
N GLU A 288 -7.36 0.77 -17.25
CA GLU A 288 -8.22 0.93 -18.43
C GLU A 288 -7.48 0.73 -19.77
N ALA A 289 -6.17 0.48 -19.76
CA ALA A 289 -5.30 0.57 -20.95
C ALA A 289 -5.04 -0.73 -21.75
N GLU A 290 -5.62 -1.90 -21.42
CA GLU A 290 -5.48 -3.11 -22.25
C GLU A 290 -6.44 -3.17 -23.45
#